data_AF-A0A1D1YAV6-F1
#
_entry.id   AF-A0A1D1YAV6-F1
#
_cell.length_a   1.000
_cell.length_b   1.000
_cell.length_c   1.000
_cell.angle_alpha   90.00
_cell.angle_beta   90.00
_cell.angle_gamma   90.00
#
_symmetry.space_group_name_H-M   'P 1'
#
loop_
_entity.id
_entity.type
_entity.pdbx_description
1 polymer ?
#
loop_
_entity_poly.entity_id
_entity_poly.type
_entity_poly.pdbx_seq_one_letter_code
_entity_poly.pdbx_strand_id
1 'polypeptide(L)'
;EAVQSRAVLVQFHALALLHQIRQNDRLAVSKLVSSLTRGTVRSPLAQCLLIRYTSQVIRESSVNNQTGDRPFYDFLEVCLRHKAEMVILEAARAITELSGVTSRELTPAITVLQLFLS
;
A
#
# COMPACT_ATOMS: atom_id res chain seq x y z
N GLU A 1 -2.27 17.62 11.07
CA GLU A 1 -3.46 17.59 10.17
C GLU A 1 -4.34 16.37 10.44
N ALA A 2 -5.57 16.30 9.90
CA ALA A 2 -6.54 15.22 10.15
C ALA A 2 -6.01 13.81 9.79
N VAL A 3 -5.08 13.69 8.83
CA VAL A 3 -4.40 12.45 8.47
C VAL A 3 -3.50 11.91 9.60
N GLN A 4 -3.07 12.77 10.53
CA GLN A 4 -2.30 12.38 11.72
C GLN A 4 -3.19 12.18 12.96
N SER A 5 -4.51 12.28 12.81
CA SER A 5 -5.46 12.11 13.91
C SER A 5 -5.27 10.77 14.62
N ARG A 6 -5.50 10.76 15.93
CA ARG A 6 -5.54 9.53 16.73
C ARG A 6 -6.85 8.76 16.51
N ALA A 7 -7.89 9.43 16.02
CA ALA A 7 -9.16 8.79 15.71
C ALA A 7 -9.06 8.02 14.38
N VAL A 8 -9.25 6.70 14.47
CA VAL A 8 -9.07 5.73 13.37
C VAL A 8 -9.89 6.10 12.13
N LEU A 9 -11.17 6.45 12.31
CA LEU A 9 -12.05 6.83 11.21
C LEU A 9 -11.69 8.20 10.62
N VAL A 10 -11.29 9.16 11.46
CA VAL A 10 -10.87 10.49 10.99
C VAL A 10 -9.63 10.35 10.12
N GLN A 11 -8.65 9.55 10.54
CA GLN A 11 -7.44 9.28 9.75
C GLN A 11 -7.79 8.61 8.40
N PHE A 12 -8.69 7.62 8.40
CA PHE A 12 -9.13 6.94 7.19
C PHE A 12 -9.83 7.89 6.20
N HIS A 13 -10.84 8.63 6.66
CA HIS A 13 -11.57 9.55 5.79
C HIS A 13 -10.72 10.73 5.33
N ALA A 14 -9.83 11.24 6.17
CA ALA A 14 -8.89 12.29 5.77
C ALA A 14 -7.94 11.80 4.67
N LEU A 15 -7.44 10.56 4.78
CA LEU A 15 -6.61 9.96 3.72
C LEU A 15 -7.40 9.77 2.42
N ALA A 16 -8.63 9.25 2.51
CA ALA A 16 -9.50 9.07 1.36
C ALA A 16 -9.77 10.38 0.62
N LEU A 17 -10.17 11.42 1.36
CA LEU A 17 -10.43 12.74 0.82
C LEU A 17 -9.17 13.37 0.20
N LEU A 18 -8.02 13.25 0.87
CA LEU A 18 -6.77 13.83 0.38
C LEU A 18 -6.30 13.16 -0.91
N HIS A 19 -6.50 11.85 -1.03
CA HIS A 19 -6.26 11.14 -2.29
C HIS A 19 -7.22 11.61 -3.38
N GLN A 20 -8.52 11.70 -3.10
CA GLN A 20 -9.53 12.11 -4.07
C GLN A 20 -9.26 13.52 -4.63
N ILE A 21 -8.80 14.46 -3.80
CA ILE A 21 -8.38 15.81 -4.25
C ILE A 21 -7.17 15.75 -5.19
N ARG A 22 -6.25 14.80 -4.95
CA ARG A 22 -4.97 14.68 -5.66
C ARG A 22 -4.98 13.68 -6.80
N GLN A 23 -6.03 12.88 -6.97
CA GLN A 23 -6.03 11.70 -7.85
C GLN A 23 -5.74 12.01 -9.33
N ASN A 24 -5.97 13.24 -9.77
CA ASN A 24 -5.69 13.69 -11.14
C ASN A 24 -4.24 14.21 -11.32
N ASP A 25 -3.50 14.40 -10.23
CA ASP A 25 -2.08 14.80 -10.23
C ASP A 25 -1.24 13.64 -9.69
N ARG A 26 -0.63 12.92 -10.64
CA ARG A 26 0.19 11.75 -10.37
C ARG A 26 1.38 12.04 -9.44
N LEU A 27 1.99 13.22 -9.53
CA LEU A 27 3.09 13.60 -8.66
C LEU A 27 2.60 13.88 -7.24
N ALA A 28 1.43 14.51 -7.10
CA ALA A 28 0.81 14.75 -5.81
C ALA A 28 0.41 13.45 -5.11
N VAL A 29 -0.11 12.45 -5.84
CA VAL A 29 -0.40 11.10 -5.31
C VAL A 29 0.89 10.40 -4.87
N SER A 30 1.93 10.41 -5.71
CA SER A 30 3.22 9.80 -5.36
C SER A 30 3.84 10.43 -4.10
N LYS A 31 3.78 11.76 -3.96
CA LYS A 31 4.22 12.47 -2.75
C LYS A 31 3.40 12.10 -1.52
N LEU A 32 2.07 11.97 -1.67
CA LEU A 32 1.19 11.54 -0.59
C LEU A 32 1.57 10.14 -0.09
N VAL A 33 1.68 9.17 -1.00
CA VAL A 33 2.10 7.79 -0.68
C VAL A 33 3.47 7.80 -0.02
N SER A 34 4.46 8.45 -0.64
CA SER A 34 5.82 8.58 -0.12
C SER A 34 5.87 9.14 1.31
N SER A 35 5.04 10.13 1.63
CA SER A 35 4.97 10.70 2.98
C SER A 35 4.37 9.73 4.00
N LEU A 36 3.39 8.92 3.61
CA LEU A 36 2.65 8.06 4.52
C LEU A 36 3.28 6.68 4.70
N THR A 37 3.99 6.16 3.70
CA THR A 37 4.75 4.90 3.81
C THR A 37 5.94 5.03 4.76
N ARG A 38 6.50 6.25 4.91
CA ARG A 38 7.49 6.58 5.94
C ARG A 38 6.87 7.00 7.29
N GLY A 39 5.57 7.23 7.31
CA GLY A 39 4.84 7.73 8.48
C GLY A 39 4.22 6.62 9.32
N THR A 40 3.55 7.02 10.41
CA THR A 40 2.75 6.11 11.23
C THR A 40 1.26 6.24 10.91
N VAL A 41 0.72 5.23 10.24
CA VAL A 41 -0.72 5.08 10.02
C VAL A 41 -1.25 4.06 11.02
N ARG A 42 -2.21 4.46 11.85
CA ARG A 42 -2.70 3.66 12.99
C ARG A 42 -3.95 2.88 12.63
N SER A 43 -4.77 3.46 11.76
CA SER A 43 -6.03 2.87 11.33
C SER A 43 -5.76 1.72 10.36
N PRO A 44 -6.21 0.48 10.66
CA PRO A 44 -6.09 -0.64 9.72
C PRO A 44 -6.78 -0.35 8.39
N LEU A 45 -7.92 0.34 8.42
CA LEU A 45 -8.64 0.78 7.21
C LEU A 45 -7.80 1.76 6.38
N ALA A 46 -7.15 2.73 7.05
CA ALA A 46 -6.26 3.66 6.36
C ALA A 46 -5.01 2.95 5.82
N GLN A 47 -4.51 1.93 6.51
CA GLN A 47 -3.40 1.11 6.04
C GLN A 47 -3.78 0.33 4.77
N CYS A 48 -4.95 -0.32 4.75
CA CYS A 48 -5.48 -0.98 3.56
C CYS A 48 -5.63 0.01 2.39
N LEU A 49 -6.15 1.21 2.67
CA LEU A 49 -6.30 2.24 1.65
C LEU A 49 -4.95 2.73 1.11
N LEU A 50 -3.95 2.90 1.99
CA LEU A 50 -2.60 3.25 1.60
C LEU A 50 -1.93 2.15 0.77
N ILE A 51 -2.16 0.87 1.07
CA ILE A 51 -1.70 -0.26 0.25
C ILE A 51 -2.27 -0.16 -1.18
N ARG A 52 -3.56 0.13 -1.33
CA ARG A 52 -4.20 0.30 -2.65
C ARG A 52 -3.58 1.44 -3.45
N TYR A 53 -3.36 2.59 -2.82
CA TYR A 53 -2.72 3.74 -3.46
C TYR A 53 -1.26 3.48 -3.80
N THR A 54 -0.54 2.76 -2.93
CA THR A 54 0.84 2.34 -3.20
C THR A 54 0.90 1.44 -4.43
N SER A 55 -0.02 0.47 -4.53
CA SER A 55 -0.12 -0.44 -5.67
C SER A 55 -0.47 0.30 -6.97
N GLN A 56 -1.33 1.31 -6.89
CA GLN A 56 -1.62 2.19 -8.02
C GLN A 56 -0.36 2.94 -8.49
N VAL A 57 0.37 3.56 -7.57
CA VAL A 57 1.61 4.29 -7.90
C VAL A 57 2.66 3.37 -8.51
N ILE A 58 2.82 2.14 -8.01
CA ILE A 58 3.72 1.12 -8.60
C ILE A 58 3.31 0.80 -10.03
N ARG A 59 2.02 0.49 -10.28
CA ARG A 59 1.52 0.17 -11.62
C ARG A 59 1.76 1.31 -12.59
N GLU A 60 1.41 2.53 -12.23
CA GLU A 60 1.63 3.68 -13.10
C GLU A 60 3.14 3.87 -13.38
N SER A 61 3.99 3.69 -12.36
CA SER A 61 5.45 3.85 -12.49
C SER A 61 6.07 2.79 -13.42
N SER A 62 5.56 1.56 -13.37
CA SER A 62 6.01 0.47 -14.24
C SER A 62 5.76 0.71 -15.74
N VAL A 63 4.75 1.51 -16.10
CA VAL A 63 4.50 1.90 -17.50
C VAL A 63 5.63 2.78 -18.04
N ASN A 64 6.29 3.54 -17.16
CA ASN A 64 7.29 4.54 -17.54
C ASN A 64 8.73 4.07 -17.30
N ASN A 65 8.96 3.08 -16.44
CA ASN A 65 10.30 2.61 -16.07
C ASN A 65 10.59 1.20 -16.60
N GLN A 66 11.62 1.08 -17.44
CA GLN A 66 12.11 -0.20 -17.99
C GLN A 66 13.02 -0.97 -17.02
N THR A 67 13.38 -0.38 -15.88
CA THR A 67 14.36 -0.93 -14.93
C THR A 67 13.80 -2.03 -14.03
N GLY A 68 12.49 -2.33 -14.11
CA GLY A 68 11.83 -3.29 -13.22
C GLY A 68 11.75 -2.84 -11.76
N ASP A 69 12.15 -1.60 -11.46
CA ASP A 69 12.21 -1.06 -10.11
C ASP A 69 10.80 -0.70 -9.61
N ARG A 70 10.44 -1.18 -8.41
CA ARG A 70 9.10 -1.05 -7.84
C ARG A 70 9.15 -0.12 -6.64
N PRO A 71 8.88 1.18 -6.83
CA PRO A 71 8.94 2.13 -5.72
C PRO A 71 7.94 1.71 -4.63
N PHE A 72 8.37 1.78 -3.38
CA PHE A 72 7.54 1.43 -2.21
C PHE A 72 7.20 -0.06 -2.05
N TYR A 73 7.82 -0.98 -2.80
CA TYR A 73 7.60 -2.42 -2.60
C TYR A 73 7.89 -2.84 -1.14
N ASP A 74 8.97 -2.34 -0.53
CA ASP A 74 9.33 -2.61 0.86
C ASP A 74 8.17 -2.31 1.84
N PHE A 75 7.36 -1.28 1.56
CA PHE A 75 6.20 -0.97 2.39
C PHE A 75 5.13 -2.07 2.30
N LEU A 76 4.87 -2.62 1.11
CA LEU A 76 3.95 -3.74 0.93
C LEU A 76 4.46 -4.98 1.67
N GLU A 77 5.75 -5.27 1.56
CA GLU A 77 6.39 -6.40 2.25
C GLU A 77 6.29 -6.27 3.78
N VAL A 78 6.54 -5.07 4.33
CA VAL A 78 6.35 -4.81 5.77
C VAL A 78 4.90 -5.01 6.21
N CYS A 79 3.93 -4.68 5.36
CA CYS A 79 2.50 -4.86 5.67
C CYS A 79 2.07 -6.33 5.80
N LEU A 80 2.84 -7.29 5.23
CA LEU A 80 2.59 -8.73 5.41
C LEU A 80 2.80 -9.20 6.87
N ARG A 81 3.51 -8.42 7.69
CA ARG A 81 3.76 -8.72 9.10
C ARG A 81 2.92 -7.87 10.05
N HIS A 82 1.88 -7.22 9.52
CA HIS A 82 1.03 -6.33 10.31
C HIS A 82 0.15 -7.13 11.29
N LYS A 83 -0.20 -6.54 12.45
CA LYS A 83 -1.02 -7.20 13.48
C LYS A 83 -2.49 -7.46 13.10
N ALA A 84 -2.99 -6.76 12.08
CA ALA A 84 -4.38 -6.83 11.65
C ALA A 84 -4.48 -7.62 10.36
N GLU A 85 -5.20 -8.74 10.39
CA GLU A 85 -5.33 -9.69 9.28
C GLU A 85 -5.81 -9.02 7.98
N MET A 86 -6.74 -8.06 8.07
CA MET A 86 -7.22 -7.34 6.89
C MET A 86 -6.11 -6.58 6.15
N VAL A 87 -5.10 -6.07 6.87
CA VAL A 87 -3.96 -5.36 6.28
C VAL A 87 -3.02 -6.36 5.62
N ILE A 88 -2.80 -7.49 6.30
CA ILE A 88 -1.98 -8.59 5.79
C ILE A 88 -2.57 -9.11 4.47
N LEU A 89 -3.88 -9.38 4.45
CA LEU A 89 -4.58 -9.89 3.27
C LEU A 89 -4.56 -8.87 2.13
N GLU A 90 -4.81 -7.60 2.41
CA GLU A 90 -4.74 -6.54 1.40
C GLU A 90 -3.32 -6.40 0.82
N ALA A 91 -2.28 -6.50 1.64
CA ALA A 91 -0.89 -6.46 1.19
C ALA A 91 -0.53 -7.69 0.33
N ALA A 92 -0.93 -8.88 0.75
CA ALA A 92 -0.72 -10.10 -0.02
C ALA A 92 -1.41 -10.03 -1.38
N ARG A 93 -2.69 -9.61 -1.40
CA ARG A 93 -3.45 -9.36 -2.65
C ARG A 93 -2.72 -8.36 -3.54
N ALA A 94 -2.32 -7.22 -2.99
CA ALA A 94 -1.61 -6.17 -3.72
C ALA A 94 -0.33 -6.70 -4.41
N ILE A 95 0.49 -7.46 -3.69
CA ILE A 95 1.73 -8.06 -4.23
C ILE A 95 1.41 -9.06 -5.35
N THR A 96 0.41 -9.93 -5.15
CA THR A 96 0.03 -10.94 -6.15
C THR A 96 -0.54 -10.35 -7.44
N GLU A 97 -1.07 -9.12 -7.39
CA GLU A 97 -1.63 -8.41 -8.55
C GLU A 97 -0.60 -7.53 -9.29
N LEU A 98 0.66 -7.48 -8.84
CA LEU A 98 1.69 -6.70 -9.53
C LEU A 98 2.13 -7.36 -10.83
N SER A 99 2.16 -6.58 -11.92
CA SER A 99 2.69 -7.04 -13.20
C SER A 99 4.20 -7.32 -13.11
N GLY A 100 4.62 -8.46 -13.67
CA GLY A 100 6.02 -8.87 -13.73
C GLY A 100 6.66 -9.18 -12.37
N VAL A 101 5.85 -9.46 -11.33
CA VAL A 101 6.35 -9.82 -10.00
C VAL A 101 7.23 -11.06 -10.07
N THR A 102 8.39 -11.01 -9.42
CA THR A 102 9.35 -12.11 -9.38
C THR A 102 8.93 -13.16 -8.36
N SER A 103 9.41 -14.40 -8.50
CA SER A 103 9.18 -15.46 -7.51
C SER A 103 9.67 -15.08 -6.10
N ARG A 104 10.74 -14.28 -6.02
CA ARG A 104 11.28 -13.77 -4.75
C ARG A 104 10.30 -12.82 -4.06
N GLU A 105 9.69 -11.91 -4.81
CA GLU A 105 8.68 -10.97 -4.31
C GLU A 105 7.37 -11.69 -3.96
N LEU A 106 7.01 -12.73 -4.70
CA LEU A 106 5.74 -13.44 -4.52
C LEU A 106 5.75 -14.40 -3.32
N THR A 107 6.89 -15.04 -3.03
CA THR A 107 7.04 -16.02 -1.93
C THR A 107 6.46 -15.55 -0.59
N PRO A 108 6.80 -14.36 -0.04
CA PRO A 108 6.29 -13.96 1.27
C PRO A 108 4.77 -13.77 1.29
N ALA A 109 4.16 -13.30 0.20
CA ALA A 109 2.71 -13.19 0.08
C ALA A 109 2.04 -14.58 0.05
N ILE A 110 2.61 -15.54 -0.68
CA ILE A 110 2.11 -16.93 -0.72
C ILE A 110 2.16 -17.57 0.65
N THR A 111 3.29 -17.47 1.36
CA THR A 111 3.46 -18.07 2.70
C THR A 111 2.38 -17.57 3.65
N VAL A 112 2.11 -16.27 3.63
CA VAL A 112 1.08 -15.66 4.49
C VAL A 112 -0.32 -16.10 4.10
N LEU A 113 -0.64 -16.18 2.80
CA LEU A 113 -1.93 -16.69 2.34
C LEU A 113 -2.14 -18.16 2.72
N GLN A 114 -1.09 -18.99 2.71
CA GLN A 114 -1.16 -20.37 3.16
C GLN A 114 -1.49 -20.48 4.66
N LEU A 115 -0.98 -19.57 5.49
CA LEU A 115 -1.30 -19.53 6.92
C LEU A 115 -2.78 -19.22 7.17
N PHE A 116 -3.45 -18.45 6.31
CA PHE A 116 -4.89 -18.19 6.41
C PHE A 116 -5.77 -19.40 6.03
N LEU A 117 -5.21 -20.39 5.35
CA LEU A 117 -5.92 -21.59 4.87
C LEU A 117 -5.63 -22.84 5.73
N SER A 118 -4.71 -22.72 6.70
CA SER A 118 -4.34 -23.79 7.63
C SER A 118 -5.20 -23.72 8.89
#